data_AF-A0A947M875-F1
#
_entry.id   AF-A0A947M875-F1
#
_cell.length_a   1.000
_cell.length_b   1.000
_cell.length_c   1.000
_cell.angle_alpha   90.00
_cell.angle_beta   90.00
_cell.angle_gamma   90.00
#
_symmetry.space_group_name_H-M   'P 1'
#
loop_
_entity.id
_entity.type
_entity.pdbx_description
1 polymer ?
#
loop_
_entity_poly.entity_id
_entity_poly.type
_entity_poly.pdbx_seq_one_letter_code
_entity_poly.pdbx_strand_id
1 'polypeptide(L)'
;MSERQSDKVWEKWVSENNKFDYFMITITGVLCAYLNQNYTAEKISLSPNTLELASLSCLLISVVCGIKKIEKTIKVLNYNFRLLTIQEDAGKAVKIPQAEKDISEGTAATFKMAKFRDFFLFLGFALLILANVWAAYH
;
A
#
# COMPACT_ATOMS: atom_id res chain seq x y z
N MET A 1 -3.03 34.22 5.44
CA MET A 1 -3.45 33.49 6.68
C MET A 1 -4.02 32.11 6.35
N SER A 2 -4.69 31.94 5.20
CA SER A 2 -5.20 30.65 4.69
C SER A 2 -4.11 29.61 4.37
N GLU A 3 -2.99 30.02 3.75
CA GLU A 3 -1.87 29.10 3.40
C GLU A 3 -1.37 28.30 4.61
N ARG A 4 -1.09 28.98 5.73
CA ARG A 4 -0.64 28.33 6.98
C ARG A 4 -1.64 27.32 7.55
N GLN A 5 -2.93 27.48 7.29
CA GLN A 5 -3.94 26.51 7.72
C GLN A 5 -3.97 25.31 6.76
N SER A 6 -3.87 25.56 5.45
CA SER A 6 -3.74 24.51 4.44
C SER A 6 -2.54 23.61 4.70
N ASP A 7 -1.38 24.19 4.98
CA ASP A 7 -0.13 23.44 5.21
C ASP A 7 -0.24 22.53 6.44
N LYS A 8 -0.83 23.04 7.53
CA LYS A 8 -1.06 22.26 8.76
C LYS A 8 -2.04 21.10 8.52
N VAL A 9 -3.10 21.33 7.75
CA VAL A 9 -4.07 20.27 7.41
C VAL A 9 -3.41 19.21 6.53
N TRP A 10 -2.59 19.63 5.56
CA TRP A 10 -1.87 18.72 4.68
C TRP A 10 -0.83 17.88 5.44
N GLU A 11 -0.03 18.51 6.30
CA GLU A 11 0.96 17.82 7.14
C GLU A 11 0.29 16.78 8.04
N LYS A 12 -0.80 17.17 8.69
CA LYS A 12 -1.59 16.24 9.51
C LYS A 12 -2.14 15.09 8.67
N TRP A 13 -2.72 15.39 7.50
CA TRP A 13 -3.24 14.36 6.61
C TRP A 13 -2.16 13.37 6.18
N VAL A 14 -0.98 13.84 5.76
CA VAL A 14 0.15 12.97 5.39
C VAL A 14 0.63 12.13 6.58
N SER A 15 0.78 12.74 7.75
CA SER A 15 1.21 12.03 8.98
C SER A 15 0.25 10.90 9.35
N GLU A 16 -1.06 11.18 9.37
CA GLU A 16 -2.07 10.17 9.70
C GLU A 16 -2.16 9.08 8.64
N ASN A 17 -2.05 9.44 7.35
CA ASN A 17 -2.08 8.47 6.26
C ASN A 17 -0.88 7.51 6.30
N ASN A 18 0.31 8.02 6.65
CA ASN A 18 1.51 7.19 6.83
C ASN A 18 1.36 6.22 8.01
N LYS A 19 0.84 6.68 9.15
CA LYS A 19 0.55 5.81 10.32
C LYS A 19 -0.43 4.70 9.97
N PHE A 20 -1.48 5.05 9.24
CA PHE A 20 -2.47 4.09 8.76
C PHE A 20 -1.84 3.02 7.85
N ASP A 21 -0.97 3.42 6.91
CA ASP A 21 -0.29 2.49 6.03
C ASP A 21 0.63 1.52 6.79
N TYR A 22 1.39 2.01 7.78
CA TYR A 22 2.22 1.16 8.63
C TYR A 22 1.36 0.15 9.41
N PHE A 23 0.28 0.63 10.02
CA PHE A 23 -0.66 -0.22 10.75
C PHE A 23 -1.23 -1.33 9.87
N MET A 24 -1.70 -0.99 8.66
CA MET A 24 -2.29 -1.96 7.73
C MET A 24 -1.28 -3.01 7.28
N ILE A 25 -0.05 -2.63 6.96
CA ILE A 25 1.01 -3.58 6.57
C ILE A 25 1.35 -4.50 7.72
N THR A 26 1.50 -3.97 8.93
CA THR A 26 1.83 -4.76 10.12
C THR A 26 0.73 -5.78 10.41
N ILE A 27 -0.54 -5.37 10.47
CA ILE A 27 -1.66 -6.29 10.72
C ILE A 27 -1.75 -7.36 9.63
N THR A 28 -1.66 -6.96 8.36
CA THR A 28 -1.73 -7.92 7.24
C THR A 28 -0.57 -8.90 7.28
N GLY A 29 0.64 -8.43 7.65
CA GLY A 29 1.81 -9.29 7.83
C GLY A 29 1.66 -10.27 8.98
N VAL A 30 1.15 -9.81 10.13
CA VAL A 30 0.87 -10.67 11.30
C VAL A 30 -0.18 -11.73 10.96
N LEU A 31 -1.26 -11.34 10.28
CA LEU A 31 -2.28 -12.28 9.82
C LEU A 31 -1.72 -13.32 8.85
N CYS A 32 -0.91 -12.90 7.88
CA CYS A 32 -0.24 -13.80 6.94
C CYS A 32 0.66 -14.80 7.69
N ALA A 33 1.45 -14.33 8.66
CA ALA A 33 2.31 -15.19 9.48
C ALA A 33 1.51 -16.18 10.33
N TYR A 34 0.40 -15.73 10.93
CA TYR A 34 -0.49 -16.58 11.72
C TYR A 34 -1.15 -17.68 10.89
N LEU A 35 -1.65 -17.34 9.70
CA LEU A 35 -2.25 -18.32 8.79
C LEU A 35 -1.21 -19.32 8.29
N ASN A 36 0.02 -18.87 8.01
CA ASN A 36 1.10 -19.74 7.59
C ASN A 36 1.48 -20.79 8.64
N GLN A 37 1.34 -20.48 9.93
CA GLN A 37 1.64 -21.44 11.01
C GLN A 37 0.66 -22.60 11.07
N ASN A 38 -0.60 -22.35 10.71
CA ASN A 38 -1.67 -23.36 10.74
C ASN A 38 -1.79 -24.13 9.41
N TYR A 39 -1.13 -23.64 8.35
CA TYR A 39 -1.23 -24.23 7.02
C TYR A 39 -0.46 -25.55 6.90
N THR A 40 -1.17 -26.63 6.57
CA THR A 40 -0.56 -27.92 6.23
C THR A 40 -0.46 -28.09 4.72
N ALA A 41 0.77 -28.26 4.22
CA ALA A 41 1.00 -28.43 2.78
C ALA A 41 0.49 -29.79 2.28
N GLU A 42 -0.62 -29.78 1.57
CA GLU A 42 -1.15 -30.94 0.87
C GLU A 42 -0.93 -30.84 -0.64
N LYS A 43 -1.11 -31.97 -1.35
CA LYS A 43 -1.01 -31.99 -2.82
C LYS A 43 -2.04 -31.03 -3.43
N ILE A 44 -1.61 -30.27 -4.43
CA ILE A 44 -2.46 -29.34 -5.18
C ILE A 44 -3.66 -30.10 -5.73
N SER A 45 -4.82 -29.87 -5.12
CA SER A 45 -6.12 -30.49 -5.42
C SER A 45 -7.19 -29.41 -5.21
N LEU A 46 -8.40 -29.60 -5.75
CA LEU A 46 -9.54 -28.71 -5.44
C LEU A 46 -10.06 -28.99 -4.03
N SER A 47 -9.22 -28.73 -3.04
CA SER A 47 -9.47 -28.89 -1.61
C SER A 47 -9.43 -27.53 -0.92
N PRO A 48 -10.05 -27.41 0.27
CA PRO A 48 -9.99 -26.19 1.07
C PRO A 48 -8.55 -25.66 1.26
N ASN A 49 -7.58 -26.57 1.39
CA ASN A 49 -6.17 -26.25 1.55
C ASN A 49 -5.56 -25.47 0.37
N THR A 50 -5.94 -25.74 -0.89
CA THR A 50 -5.41 -24.93 -2.00
C THR A 50 -6.03 -23.54 -2.06
N LEU A 51 -7.27 -23.39 -1.57
CA LEU A 51 -7.93 -22.11 -1.41
C LEU A 51 -7.26 -21.27 -0.31
N GLU A 52 -6.88 -21.91 0.81
CA GLU A 52 -6.08 -21.28 1.86
C GLU A 52 -4.73 -20.82 1.34
N LEU A 53 -4.02 -21.67 0.58
CA LEU A 53 -2.75 -21.29 -0.05
C LEU A 53 -2.91 -20.08 -0.99
N ALA A 54 -3.98 -20.05 -1.79
CA ALA A 54 -4.28 -18.92 -2.67
C ALA A 54 -4.57 -17.64 -1.86
N SER A 55 -5.31 -17.76 -0.75
CA SER A 55 -5.58 -16.64 0.16
C SER A 55 -4.30 -16.08 0.77
N LEU A 56 -3.39 -16.96 1.22
CA LEU A 56 -2.11 -16.61 1.82
C LEU A 56 -1.18 -15.93 0.81
N SER A 57 -1.16 -16.44 -0.42
CA SER A 57 -0.44 -15.83 -1.55
C SER A 57 -0.95 -14.40 -1.83
N CYS A 58 -2.27 -14.21 -1.83
CA CYS A 58 -2.87 -12.88 -2.04
C CYS A 58 -2.53 -11.90 -0.91
N LEU A 59 -2.60 -12.34 0.34
CA LEU A 59 -2.23 -11.52 1.49
C LEU A 59 -0.75 -11.13 1.46
N LEU A 60 0.13 -12.06 1.08
CA LEU A 60 1.57 -11.79 0.95
C LEU A 60 1.85 -10.78 -0.17
N ILE A 61 1.20 -10.92 -1.33
CA ILE A 61 1.29 -9.94 -2.42
C ILE A 61 0.81 -8.55 -1.95
N SER A 62 -0.28 -8.49 -1.19
CA SER A 62 -0.80 -7.24 -0.61
C SER A 62 0.23 -6.54 0.27
N VAL A 63 0.90 -7.28 1.17
CA VAL A 63 1.97 -6.75 2.03
C VAL A 63 3.12 -6.18 1.20
N VAL A 64 3.60 -6.92 0.20
CA VAL A 64 4.69 -6.46 -0.69
C VAL A 64 4.29 -5.19 -1.44
N CYS A 65 3.06 -5.13 -1.95
CA CYS A 65 2.53 -3.93 -2.61
C CYS A 65 2.41 -2.74 -1.64
N GLY A 66 2.02 -2.98 -0.39
CA GLY A 66 1.99 -1.99 0.67
C GLY A 66 3.37 -1.37 0.93
N ILE A 67 4.41 -2.21 1.05
CA ILE A 67 5.79 -1.72 1.26
C ILE A 67 6.24 -0.87 0.07
N LYS A 68 6.04 -1.34 -1.16
CA LYS A 68 6.38 -0.58 -2.38
C LYS A 68 5.64 0.75 -2.49
N LYS A 69 4.39 0.83 -2.03
CA LYS A 69 3.61 2.09 -1.97
C LYS A 69 4.32 3.10 -1.05
N ILE A 70 4.76 2.68 0.13
CA ILE A 70 5.44 3.56 1.09
C ILE A 70 6.76 4.09 0.50
N GLU A 71 7.57 3.21 -0.10
CA GLU A 71 8.81 3.63 -0.76
C GLU A 71 8.58 4.69 -1.84
N LYS A 72 7.57 4.50 -2.69
CA LYS A 72 7.22 5.49 -3.72
C LYS A 72 6.74 6.80 -3.13
N THR A 73 5.94 6.74 -2.06
CA THR A 73 5.45 7.93 -1.36
C THR A 73 6.61 8.75 -0.82
N ILE A 74 7.58 8.11 -0.16
CA ILE A 74 8.79 8.76 0.35
C ILE A 74 9.63 9.36 -0.80
N LYS A 75 9.78 8.63 -1.92
CA LYS A 75 10.51 9.14 -3.10
C LYS A 75 9.84 10.38 -3.68
N VAL A 76 8.53 10.35 -3.89
CA VAL A 76 7.77 11.50 -4.41
C VAL A 76 7.89 12.70 -3.47
N LEU A 77 7.79 12.49 -2.16
CA LEU A 77 7.94 13.56 -1.17
C LEU A 77 9.35 14.19 -1.21
N ASN A 78 10.40 13.35 -1.31
CA ASN A 78 11.78 13.83 -1.45
C ASN A 78 12.00 14.60 -2.75
N TYR A 79 11.43 14.14 -3.87
CA TYR A 79 11.50 14.87 -5.14
C TYR A 79 10.80 16.23 -5.04
N ASN A 80 9.62 16.27 -4.41
CA ASN A 80 8.88 17.51 -4.18
C ASN A 80 9.67 18.49 -3.30
N PHE A 81 10.28 18.00 -2.21
CA PHE A 81 11.11 18.82 -1.34
C PHE A 81 12.32 19.41 -2.10
N ARG A 82 13.04 18.59 -2.87
CA ARG A 82 14.18 19.06 -3.69
C ARG A 82 13.75 20.10 -4.73
N LEU A 83 12.58 19.94 -5.34
CA LEU A 83 12.03 20.92 -6.28
C LEU A 83 11.79 22.27 -5.59
N LEU A 84 11.15 22.25 -4.42
CA LEU A 84 10.88 23.45 -3.63
C LEU A 84 12.17 24.18 -3.25
N THR A 85 13.20 23.46 -2.78
CA THR A 85 14.51 24.07 -2.45
C THR A 85 15.15 24.75 -3.66
N ILE A 86 15.13 24.10 -4.83
CA ILE A 86 15.67 24.69 -6.07
C ILE A 86 14.89 25.96 -6.47
N GLN A 87 13.57 25.97 -6.29
CA GLN A 87 12.73 27.13 -6.58
C GLN A 87 12.95 28.28 -5.59
N GLU A 88 13.25 27.98 -4.33
CA GLU A 88 13.63 28.96 -3.32
C GLU A 88 15.01 29.58 -3.66
N ASP A 89 15.99 28.75 -4.02
CA ASP A 89 17.36 29.17 -4.34
C ASP A 89 17.46 29.95 -5.67
N ALA A 90 16.74 29.50 -6.71
CA ALA A 90 16.78 30.11 -8.05
C ALA A 90 15.86 31.34 -8.19
N GLY A 91 15.11 31.68 -7.14
CA GLY A 91 13.98 32.61 -7.20
C GLY A 91 12.79 31.99 -7.91
N LYS A 92 11.57 32.35 -7.48
CA LYS A 92 10.25 31.78 -7.85
C LYS A 92 9.93 31.63 -9.36
N ALA A 93 10.82 32.02 -10.26
CA ALA A 93 10.65 32.01 -11.71
C ALA A 93 11.06 30.70 -12.41
N VAL A 94 11.80 29.80 -11.75
CA VAL A 94 12.21 28.53 -12.40
C VAL A 94 11.09 27.49 -12.27
N LYS A 95 10.21 27.46 -13.27
CA LYS A 95 9.34 26.30 -13.49
C LYS A 95 10.18 25.15 -14.02
N ILE A 96 10.07 23.96 -13.43
CA ILE A 96 10.74 22.74 -13.88
C ILE A 96 9.64 21.76 -14.34
N PRO A 97 9.15 21.87 -15.58
CA PRO A 97 8.00 21.10 -16.07
C PRO A 97 8.20 19.59 -15.96
N GLN A 98 9.45 19.15 -16.12
CA GLN A 98 9.81 17.73 -16.06
C GLN A 98 9.60 17.15 -14.66
N ALA A 99 10.00 17.89 -13.62
CA ALA A 99 9.92 17.42 -12.25
C ALA A 99 8.48 17.48 -11.71
N GLU A 100 7.67 18.46 -12.15
CA GLU A 100 6.22 18.48 -11.88
C GLU A 100 5.51 17.26 -12.50
N LYS A 101 5.89 16.89 -13.73
CA LYS A 101 5.37 15.69 -14.41
C LYS A 101 5.75 14.43 -13.65
N ASP A 102 7.02 14.28 -13.26
CA ASP A 102 7.52 13.11 -12.51
C ASP A 102 6.83 12.95 -11.15
N ILE A 103 6.53 14.06 -10.45
CA ILE A 103 5.76 14.07 -9.20
C ILE A 103 4.31 13.64 -9.45
N SER A 104 3.67 14.13 -10.52
CA SER A 104 2.29 13.77 -10.86
C SER A 104 2.15 12.28 -11.24
N GLU A 105 3.08 11.76 -12.04
CA GLU A 105 3.13 10.35 -12.44
C GLU A 105 3.46 9.44 -11.25
N GLY A 106 4.40 9.85 -10.41
CA GLY A 106 4.73 9.17 -9.16
C GLY A 106 3.54 9.11 -8.21
N THR A 107 2.77 10.19 -8.08
CA THR A 107 1.55 10.25 -7.27
C THR A 107 0.46 9.32 -7.81
N ALA A 108 0.21 9.35 -9.12
CA ALA A 108 -0.74 8.45 -9.77
C ALA A 108 -0.35 6.96 -9.62
N ALA A 109 0.94 6.65 -9.69
CA ALA A 109 1.45 5.30 -9.47
C ALA A 109 1.22 4.84 -8.01
N THR A 110 1.39 5.73 -7.03
CA THR A 110 1.06 5.46 -5.62
C THR A 110 -0.42 5.14 -5.43
N PHE A 111 -1.32 5.88 -6.08
CA PHE A 111 -2.76 5.59 -6.06
C PHE A 111 -3.11 4.25 -6.69
N LYS A 112 -2.50 3.90 -7.82
CA LYS A 112 -2.69 2.58 -8.45
C LYS A 112 -2.23 1.45 -7.53
N MET A 113 -1.08 1.62 -6.86
CA MET A 113 -0.58 0.64 -5.90
C MET A 113 -1.48 0.50 -4.67
N ALA A 114 -2.09 1.59 -4.20
CA ALA A 114 -3.07 1.53 -3.11
C ALA A 114 -4.31 0.72 -3.51
N LYS A 115 -4.88 0.99 -4.69
CA LYS A 115 -6.01 0.19 -5.21
C LYS A 115 -5.66 -1.28 -5.38
N PHE A 116 -4.46 -1.56 -5.88
CA PHE A 116 -3.98 -2.94 -6.04
C PHE A 116 -3.83 -3.65 -4.70
N ARG A 117 -3.21 -3.00 -3.70
CA ARG A 117 -3.14 -3.52 -2.32
C ARG A 117 -4.52 -3.85 -1.78
N ASP A 118 -5.45 -2.89 -1.85
CA ASP A 118 -6.78 -3.05 -1.28
C ASP A 118 -7.59 -4.15 -1.98
N PHE A 119 -7.41 -4.31 -3.31
CA PHE A 119 -7.98 -5.40 -4.07
C PHE A 119 -7.45 -6.78 -3.63
N PHE A 120 -6.13 -6.94 -3.51
CA PHE A 120 -5.52 -8.20 -3.08
C PHE A 120 -5.82 -8.53 -1.62
N LEU A 121 -5.91 -7.51 -0.77
CA LEU A 121 -6.33 -7.68 0.61
C LEU A 121 -7.76 -8.21 0.67
N PHE A 122 -8.70 -7.56 -0.03
CA PHE A 122 -10.09 -7.99 -0.06
C PHE A 122 -10.25 -9.39 -0.66
N LEU A 123 -9.56 -9.66 -1.77
CA LEU A 123 -9.57 -10.98 -2.41
C LEU A 123 -9.01 -12.06 -1.49
N GLY A 124 -7.90 -11.79 -0.80
CA GLY A 124 -7.30 -12.71 0.18
C GLY A 124 -8.26 -13.05 1.31
N PHE A 125 -8.92 -12.06 1.91
CA PHE A 125 -9.93 -12.30 2.95
C PHE A 125 -11.15 -13.05 2.43
N ALA A 126 -11.65 -12.71 1.24
CA ALA A 126 -12.79 -13.41 0.64
C ALA A 126 -12.49 -14.89 0.39
N LEU A 127 -11.30 -15.20 -0.14
CA LEU A 127 -10.85 -16.57 -0.35
C LEU A 127 -10.72 -17.32 0.98
N LEU A 128 -10.22 -16.68 2.01
CA LEU A 128 -10.08 -17.28 3.34
C LEU A 128 -11.43 -17.61 3.99
N ILE A 129 -12.43 -16.74 3.83
CA ILE A 129 -13.79 -17.00 4.31
C ILE A 129 -14.40 -18.16 3.53
N LEU A 130 -14.25 -18.16 2.20
CA LEU A 130 -14.75 -19.25 1.35
C LEU A 130 -14.10 -20.59 1.69
N ALA A 131 -12.80 -20.60 1.99
CA ALA A 131 -12.07 -21.80 2.40
C ALA A 131 -12.66 -22.39 3.69
N ASN A 132 -12.83 -21.55 4.71
CA ASN A 132 -13.42 -21.95 6.00
C ASN A 132 -14.87 -22.42 5.86
N VAL A 133 -15.69 -21.71 5.08
CA VAL A 133 -17.07 -22.11 4.81
C VAL A 133 -17.09 -23.46 4.13
N TRP A 134 -16.25 -23.68 3.11
CA TRP A 134 -16.22 -24.96 2.40
C TRP A 134 -15.74 -26.10 3.30
N ALA A 135 -14.69 -25.89 4.09
CA ALA A 135 -14.21 -26.87 5.08
C ALA A 135 -15.26 -27.20 6.16
N ALA A 136 -16.21 -26.30 6.45
CA ALA A 136 -17.29 -26.58 7.41
C ALA A 136 -18.39 -27.49 6.83
N TYR A 137 -18.53 -27.57 5.51
CA TYR A 137 -19.57 -28.34 4.82
C TYR A 137 -19.04 -29.61 4.13
N HIS A 138 -17.76 -29.94 4.28
CA HIS A 138 -17.11 -31.14 3.75
C HIS A 138 -16.18 -31.75 4.81
#